data_AF-A0A090I1M9-F1
#
_entry.id   AF-A0A090I1M9-F1
#
_cell.length_a   1.000
_cell.length_b   1.000
_cell.length_c   1.000
_cell.angle_alpha   90.00
_cell.angle_beta   90.00
_cell.angle_gamma   90.00
#
_symmetry.space_group_name_H-M   'P 1'
#
loop_
_entity.id
_entity.type
_entity.pdbx_description
1 polymer ?
#
loop_
_entity_poly.entity_id
_entity_poly.type
_entity_poly.pdbx_seq_one_letter_code
_entity_poly.pdbx_strand_id
1 'polypeptide(L)'
;MQGYEDGSFRADNNTTRAEFIVIVNRFIGAEEAQLYFTDVDESNWYYNQLKKAIKAEYIDNAGSFRGDDFITRDETAQIFAKIYKLEGKIIPDTYSDVDKVKNKLAFGELIEKGIIKGYPDGTLRPEANLSRAEMCALFQRCNQTLGRPIVLRTQEKQRQIENNSNSGAVFFSLDVSENNYDYVPNQRPWIPKPWISQSWEPQINIIYKNVGDTGISLEEAKNAITNLPDDAELEIIKQPGLSQAGNDVLIVRVYIPEIADRSVSIPVIIKGEVLTPVTDYKVTFDSNGGSPVAQQQVQEGERAVRPDDPTLKNHTFVEWQLNGIRFDFEMPITDDIILTAKWQLNAVVEDPVVIEDPQGEVTPGYVRLTFTAQAGGDFGSGVTVKKYDVLEGKTWSEAKAGGLYIPTPLAAQGYEFERWSPAIPEDATEVATTEYKAIFVENTITLTYIASAGGSVTPATETVKAITDTIQGSEATADEGYIFVNWTDVEGNEVGNEVKYIPLERKTATYRANFKVKDVVVENPVVIEDPQGEITPGYVRLTFTAQAGGDFGSGVTVKKYDVLEGKT
;
A
#
# COMPACT_ATOMS: atom_id res chain seq x y z
N MET A 1 -5.52 13.01 -31.82
CA MET A 1 -5.09 14.06 -32.77
C MET A 1 -3.78 14.64 -32.22
N GLN A 2 -2.76 14.90 -33.05
CA GLN A 2 -1.49 15.50 -32.61
C GLN A 2 -1.52 17.03 -32.85
N GLY A 3 -0.77 17.79 -32.04
CA GLY A 3 -0.53 19.22 -32.26
C GLY A 3 0.43 19.47 -33.43
N TYR A 4 0.67 20.74 -33.75
CA TYR A 4 1.65 21.17 -34.75
C TYR A 4 3.08 21.05 -34.19
N GLU A 5 4.09 21.06 -35.06
CA GLU A 5 5.51 20.91 -34.69
C GLU A 5 6.01 21.98 -33.71
N ASP A 6 5.32 23.13 -33.66
CA ASP A 6 5.58 24.21 -32.71
C ASP A 6 4.99 23.97 -31.30
N GLY A 7 4.42 22.78 -31.05
CA GLY A 7 3.78 22.40 -29.79
C GLY A 7 2.37 22.98 -29.61
N SER A 8 1.86 23.76 -30.56
CA SER A 8 0.51 24.33 -30.47
C SER A 8 -0.56 23.35 -30.97
N PHE A 9 -1.73 23.31 -30.31
CA PHE A 9 -2.85 22.48 -30.79
C PHE A 9 -3.74 23.22 -31.82
N ARG A 10 -3.75 24.56 -31.78
CA ARG A 10 -4.55 25.47 -32.62
C ARG A 10 -6.03 25.05 -32.74
N ALA A 11 -6.71 24.94 -31.60
CA ALA A 11 -8.06 24.38 -31.47
C ALA A 11 -9.10 24.98 -32.43
N ASP A 12 -9.00 26.30 -32.68
CA ASP A 12 -9.97 27.07 -33.48
C ASP A 12 -9.66 27.05 -34.98
N ASN A 13 -8.53 26.48 -35.40
CA ASN A 13 -8.19 26.38 -36.82
C ASN A 13 -9.11 25.38 -37.51
N ASN A 14 -9.55 25.72 -38.72
CA ASN A 14 -10.23 24.76 -39.59
C ASN A 14 -9.26 23.66 -40.01
N THR A 15 -9.78 22.44 -40.15
CA THR A 15 -8.98 21.25 -40.50
C THR A 15 -9.10 20.96 -41.98
N THR A 16 -7.97 20.67 -42.65
CA THR A 16 -7.98 20.29 -44.06
C THR A 16 -8.47 18.86 -44.27
N ARG A 17 -8.90 18.52 -45.48
CA ARG A 17 -9.28 17.15 -45.86
C ARG A 17 -8.11 16.18 -45.70
N ALA A 18 -6.90 16.61 -46.00
CA ALA A 18 -5.67 15.87 -45.79
C ALA A 18 -5.41 15.58 -44.30
N GLU A 19 -5.54 16.59 -43.43
CA GLU A 19 -5.43 16.41 -41.98
C GLU A 19 -6.53 15.47 -41.46
N PHE A 20 -7.75 15.60 -41.97
CA PHE A 20 -8.88 14.74 -41.58
C PHE A 20 -8.62 13.27 -41.88
N ILE A 21 -8.19 12.91 -43.09
CA ILE A 21 -7.94 11.49 -43.43
C ILE A 21 -6.80 10.89 -42.61
N VAL A 22 -5.80 11.68 -42.21
CA VAL A 22 -4.74 11.22 -41.28
C VAL A 22 -5.36 10.80 -39.95
N ILE A 23 -6.28 11.62 -39.45
CA ILE A 23 -6.97 11.37 -38.18
C ILE A 23 -7.86 10.15 -38.31
N VAL A 24 -8.62 10.03 -39.41
CA VAL A 24 -9.46 8.86 -39.68
C VAL A 24 -8.61 7.60 -39.78
N ASN A 25 -7.53 7.59 -40.57
CA ASN A 25 -6.66 6.42 -40.71
C ASN A 25 -6.10 5.94 -39.38
N ARG A 26 -5.66 6.87 -38.52
CA ARG A 26 -5.23 6.56 -37.15
C ARG A 26 -6.40 6.05 -36.32
N PHE A 27 -7.56 6.68 -36.43
CA PHE A 27 -8.77 6.30 -35.72
C PHE A 27 -9.27 4.91 -36.09
N ILE A 28 -9.11 4.45 -37.33
CA ILE A 28 -9.61 3.12 -37.77
C ILE A 28 -8.53 2.05 -37.90
N GLY A 29 -7.25 2.41 -37.82
CA GLY A 29 -6.13 1.47 -37.93
C GLY A 29 -5.90 0.95 -39.36
N ALA A 30 -5.98 1.81 -40.37
CA ALA A 30 -5.85 1.43 -41.78
C ALA A 30 -4.40 1.06 -42.19
N GLU A 31 -4.23 -0.08 -42.86
CA GLU A 31 -2.95 -0.61 -43.37
C GLU A 31 -2.71 -0.29 -44.87
N GLU A 32 -1.52 -0.61 -45.39
CA GLU A 32 -1.02 -0.15 -46.71
C GLU A 32 -1.37 -1.07 -47.89
N ALA A 33 -1.65 -0.45 -49.05
CA ALA A 33 -1.74 -1.12 -50.34
C ALA A 33 -1.07 -0.27 -51.45
N GLN A 34 -0.53 -0.94 -52.47
CA GLN A 34 0.09 -0.30 -53.64
C GLN A 34 -0.99 0.20 -54.62
N LEU A 35 -1.41 1.46 -54.44
CA LEU A 35 -2.30 2.20 -55.35
C LEU A 35 -1.54 3.33 -56.09
N TYR A 36 -1.92 3.62 -57.33
CA TYR A 36 -1.36 4.70 -58.16
C TYR A 36 -2.47 5.70 -58.53
N PHE A 37 -2.18 7.00 -58.43
CA PHE A 37 -3.12 8.08 -58.79
C PHE A 37 -2.60 8.90 -59.97
N THR A 38 -3.51 9.55 -60.69
CA THR A 38 -3.15 10.39 -61.85
C THR A 38 -3.25 11.89 -61.57
N ASP A 39 -3.91 12.28 -60.49
CA ASP A 39 -4.30 13.65 -60.16
C ASP A 39 -3.75 14.14 -58.80
N VAL A 40 -2.99 13.30 -58.09
CA VAL A 40 -2.33 13.64 -56.83
C VAL A 40 -0.83 13.38 -56.99
N ASP A 41 -0.04 14.43 -56.83
CA ASP A 41 1.43 14.34 -56.84
C ASP A 41 1.91 13.46 -55.67
N GLU A 42 2.77 12.48 -55.95
CA GLU A 42 3.33 11.57 -54.94
C GLU A 42 4.15 12.30 -53.86
N SER A 43 4.61 13.52 -54.15
CA SER A 43 5.32 14.39 -53.21
C SER A 43 4.41 15.05 -52.17
N ASN A 44 3.09 14.99 -52.32
CA ASN A 44 2.17 15.49 -51.29
C ASN A 44 2.32 14.69 -49.99
N TRP A 45 2.46 15.38 -48.87
CA TRP A 45 2.66 14.74 -47.55
C TRP A 45 1.53 13.77 -47.15
N TYR A 46 0.33 13.98 -47.68
CA TYR A 46 -0.86 13.15 -47.43
C TYR A 46 -1.05 12.03 -48.46
N TYR A 47 -0.17 11.88 -49.45
CA TYR A 47 -0.30 10.88 -50.52
C TYR A 47 -0.51 9.46 -49.96
N ASN A 48 0.34 9.04 -49.02
CA ASN A 48 0.22 7.73 -48.38
C ASN A 48 -1.03 7.58 -47.50
N GLN A 49 -1.54 8.68 -46.96
CA GLN A 49 -2.77 8.69 -46.15
C GLN A 49 -4.01 8.54 -47.04
N LEU A 50 -3.99 9.15 -48.22
CA LEU A 50 -5.06 9.01 -49.19
C LEU A 50 -5.16 7.57 -49.73
N LYS A 51 -4.01 6.90 -49.96
CA LYS A 51 -3.97 5.46 -50.30
C LYS A 51 -4.68 4.60 -49.26
N LYS A 52 -4.38 4.85 -47.97
CA LYS A 52 -5.02 4.14 -46.84
C LYS A 52 -6.52 4.41 -46.80
N ALA A 53 -6.93 5.65 -47.04
CA ALA A 53 -8.33 6.06 -47.00
C ALA A 53 -9.19 5.39 -48.08
N ILE A 54 -8.65 5.25 -49.28
CA ILE A 54 -9.32 4.61 -50.42
C ILE A 54 -9.37 3.09 -50.24
N LYS A 55 -8.27 2.45 -49.78
CA LYS A 55 -8.26 1.01 -49.48
C LYS A 55 -9.26 0.65 -48.37
N ALA A 56 -9.46 1.54 -47.40
CA ALA A 56 -10.48 1.40 -46.36
C ALA A 56 -11.90 1.78 -46.81
N GLU A 57 -12.09 2.08 -48.10
CA GLU A 57 -13.38 2.33 -48.77
C GLU A 57 -14.21 3.49 -48.20
N TYR A 58 -13.60 4.40 -47.43
CA TYR A 58 -14.30 5.57 -46.89
C TYR A 58 -14.06 6.85 -47.70
N ILE A 59 -13.07 6.85 -48.60
CA ILE A 59 -12.88 7.85 -49.65
C ILE A 59 -12.99 7.16 -51.01
N ASP A 60 -13.72 7.77 -51.94
CA ASP A 60 -13.87 7.23 -53.29
C ASP A 60 -12.63 7.55 -54.14
N ASN A 61 -12.23 6.62 -55.00
CA ASN A 61 -11.12 6.81 -55.96
C ASN A 61 -11.55 7.56 -57.24
N ALA A 62 -12.50 8.48 -57.14
CA ALA A 62 -13.09 9.15 -58.30
C ALA A 62 -13.04 10.67 -58.14
N GLY A 63 -12.43 11.36 -59.10
CA GLY A 63 -12.30 12.82 -59.13
C GLY A 63 -11.17 13.36 -58.25
N SER A 64 -11.07 14.70 -58.16
CA SER A 64 -10.01 15.39 -57.44
C SER A 64 -10.22 15.40 -55.92
N PHE A 65 -9.25 14.88 -55.16
CA PHE A 65 -9.34 14.80 -53.69
C PHE A 65 -9.32 16.17 -52.99
N ARG A 66 -8.60 17.16 -53.55
CA ARG A 66 -8.46 18.53 -53.02
C ARG A 66 -8.01 18.56 -51.54
N GLY A 67 -6.87 17.95 -51.24
CA GLY A 67 -6.43 17.69 -49.85
C GLY A 67 -6.23 18.94 -48.97
N ASP A 68 -5.91 20.08 -49.56
CA ASP A 68 -5.66 21.33 -48.83
C ASP A 68 -6.93 22.14 -48.52
N ASP A 69 -8.07 21.76 -49.08
CA ASP A 69 -9.34 22.39 -48.74
C ASP A 69 -9.82 21.97 -47.35
N PHE A 70 -10.56 22.84 -46.69
CA PHE A 70 -11.16 22.54 -45.39
C PHE A 70 -12.30 21.54 -45.50
N ILE A 71 -12.36 20.60 -44.55
CA ILE A 71 -13.44 19.61 -44.53
C ILE A 71 -14.71 20.18 -43.91
N THR A 72 -15.84 19.91 -44.55
CA THR A 72 -17.16 20.32 -44.07
C THR A 72 -17.82 19.29 -43.16
N ARG A 73 -18.82 19.73 -42.39
CA ARG A 73 -19.65 18.85 -41.54
C ARG A 73 -20.37 17.76 -42.35
N ASP A 74 -20.88 18.10 -43.53
CA ASP A 74 -21.55 17.14 -44.42
C ASP A 74 -20.60 16.08 -44.97
N GLU A 75 -19.40 16.46 -45.41
CA GLU A 75 -18.38 15.49 -45.86
C GLU A 75 -17.93 14.56 -44.73
N THR A 76 -17.81 15.09 -43.52
CA THR A 76 -17.51 14.30 -42.32
C THR A 76 -18.60 13.26 -42.04
N ALA A 77 -19.87 13.66 -42.16
CA ALA A 77 -21.00 12.75 -41.99
C ALA A 77 -20.98 11.61 -43.03
N GLN A 78 -20.67 11.93 -44.29
CA GLN A 78 -20.56 10.95 -45.36
C GLN A 78 -19.45 9.93 -45.10
N ILE A 79 -18.27 10.39 -44.66
CA ILE A 79 -17.14 9.51 -44.36
C ILE A 79 -17.49 8.59 -43.19
N PHE A 80 -18.11 9.12 -42.13
CA PHE A 80 -18.51 8.31 -40.98
C PHE A 80 -19.57 7.28 -41.33
N ALA A 81 -20.54 7.64 -42.18
CA ALA A 81 -21.52 6.67 -42.67
C ALA A 81 -20.88 5.52 -43.45
N LYS A 82 -19.86 5.80 -44.27
CA LYS A 82 -19.11 4.75 -45.00
C LYS A 82 -18.30 3.86 -44.06
N ILE A 83 -17.64 4.44 -43.06
CA ILE A 83 -16.81 3.70 -42.09
C ILE A 83 -17.67 2.74 -41.26
N TYR A 84 -18.80 3.23 -40.74
CA TYR A 84 -19.66 2.46 -39.84
C TYR A 84 -20.78 1.70 -40.54
N LYS A 85 -20.83 1.73 -41.88
CA LYS A 85 -21.85 1.08 -42.72
C LYS A 85 -23.28 1.40 -42.22
N LEU A 86 -23.51 2.69 -41.96
CA LEU A 86 -24.77 3.21 -41.42
C LEU A 86 -25.93 3.01 -42.42
N GLU A 87 -27.07 2.54 -41.93
CA GLU A 87 -28.26 2.23 -42.76
C GLU A 87 -29.01 3.49 -43.22
N GLY A 88 -28.78 4.62 -42.55
CA GLY A 88 -29.36 5.91 -42.84
C GLY A 88 -30.69 6.16 -42.12
N LYS A 89 -30.92 7.43 -41.74
CA LYS A 89 -32.15 7.86 -41.05
C LYS A 89 -32.60 9.22 -41.55
N ILE A 90 -33.92 9.47 -41.52
CA ILE A 90 -34.48 10.75 -41.94
C ILE A 90 -34.17 11.80 -40.86
N ILE A 91 -33.67 12.96 -41.29
CA ILE A 91 -33.43 14.11 -40.41
C ILE A 91 -34.78 14.65 -39.92
N PRO A 92 -34.95 14.93 -38.61
CA PRO A 92 -36.15 15.58 -38.12
C PRO A 92 -36.41 16.94 -38.80
N ASP A 93 -37.66 17.23 -39.18
CA ASP A 93 -38.09 18.48 -39.85
C ASP A 93 -38.02 19.73 -38.94
N THR A 94 -37.26 19.68 -37.85
CA THR A 94 -37.08 20.75 -36.88
C THR A 94 -35.93 21.70 -37.22
N TYR A 95 -35.12 21.37 -38.23
CA TYR A 95 -33.97 22.19 -38.63
C TYR A 95 -34.28 23.01 -39.89
N SER A 96 -33.87 24.28 -39.90
CA SER A 96 -34.20 25.24 -40.96
C SER A 96 -33.35 25.11 -42.23
N ASP A 97 -32.21 24.41 -42.15
CA ASP A 97 -31.22 24.27 -43.22
C ASP A 97 -31.01 22.81 -43.67
N VAL A 98 -32.00 21.94 -43.43
CA VAL A 98 -31.99 20.52 -43.86
C VAL A 98 -31.77 20.38 -45.37
N ASP A 99 -32.27 21.31 -46.17
CA ASP A 99 -32.11 21.27 -47.63
C ASP A 99 -30.67 21.50 -48.11
N LYS A 100 -29.79 22.02 -47.25
CA LYS A 100 -28.36 22.16 -47.55
C LYS A 100 -27.55 20.88 -47.27
N VAL A 101 -28.15 19.87 -46.65
CA VAL A 101 -27.50 18.59 -46.36
C VAL A 101 -27.50 17.73 -47.63
N LYS A 102 -26.32 17.37 -48.15
CA LYS A 102 -26.23 16.59 -49.41
C LYS A 102 -26.54 15.12 -49.16
N ASN A 103 -26.06 14.55 -48.05
CA ASN A 103 -26.36 13.18 -47.65
C ASN A 103 -27.31 13.13 -46.45
N LYS A 104 -28.60 13.42 -46.71
CA LYS A 104 -29.64 13.53 -45.67
C LYS A 104 -29.73 12.27 -44.79
N LEU A 105 -29.58 11.07 -45.37
CA LEU A 105 -29.70 9.81 -44.63
C LEU A 105 -28.53 9.56 -43.66
N ALA A 106 -27.28 9.74 -44.11
CA ALA A 106 -26.11 9.62 -43.26
C ALA A 106 -26.12 10.65 -42.12
N PHE A 107 -26.46 11.89 -42.46
CA PHE A 107 -26.47 12.99 -41.52
C PHE A 107 -27.59 12.82 -40.47
N GLY A 108 -28.76 12.34 -40.88
CA GLY A 108 -29.88 12.06 -39.97
C GLY A 108 -29.57 10.97 -38.96
N GLU A 109 -28.89 9.89 -39.37
CA GLU A 109 -28.51 8.82 -38.44
C GLU A 109 -27.48 9.29 -37.40
N LEU A 110 -26.52 10.13 -37.80
CA LEU A 110 -25.57 10.72 -36.87
C LEU A 110 -26.22 11.71 -35.90
N ILE A 111 -27.33 12.37 -36.29
CA ILE A 111 -28.15 13.18 -35.38
C ILE A 111 -28.89 12.29 -34.38
N GLU A 112 -29.55 11.22 -34.85
CA GLU A 112 -30.30 10.29 -33.99
C GLU A 112 -29.39 9.67 -32.92
N LYS A 113 -28.17 9.30 -33.31
CA LYS A 113 -27.13 8.78 -32.41
C LYS A 113 -26.47 9.86 -31.53
N GLY A 114 -26.83 11.13 -31.68
CA GLY A 114 -26.29 12.24 -30.88
C GLY A 114 -24.83 12.60 -31.17
N ILE A 115 -24.27 12.08 -32.26
CA ILE A 115 -22.88 12.31 -32.69
C ILE A 115 -22.75 13.71 -33.31
N ILE A 116 -23.68 14.03 -34.21
CA ILE A 116 -23.87 15.38 -34.73
C ILE A 116 -25.02 16.03 -33.96
N LYS A 117 -24.76 17.22 -33.44
CA LYS A 117 -25.79 18.05 -32.79
C LYS A 117 -26.06 19.27 -33.66
N GLY A 118 -27.32 19.65 -33.75
CA GLY A 118 -27.72 20.95 -34.28
C GLY A 118 -27.39 22.08 -33.31
N TYR A 119 -27.45 23.30 -33.81
CA TYR A 119 -27.16 24.51 -33.05
C TYR A 119 -28.43 25.05 -32.38
N PRO A 120 -28.31 25.84 -31.29
CA PRO A 120 -29.46 26.40 -30.59
C PRO A 120 -30.39 27.28 -31.45
N ASP A 121 -29.89 27.78 -32.58
CA ASP A 121 -30.63 28.57 -33.57
C ASP A 121 -31.50 27.71 -34.52
N GLY A 122 -31.55 26.39 -34.32
CA GLY A 122 -32.31 25.47 -35.18
C GLY A 122 -31.63 25.18 -36.53
N THR A 123 -30.31 25.33 -36.62
CA THR A 123 -29.52 25.00 -37.83
C THR A 123 -28.62 23.77 -37.62
N LEU A 124 -28.21 23.11 -38.70
CA LEU A 124 -27.24 22.01 -38.74
C LEU A 124 -25.87 22.46 -39.24
N ARG A 125 -25.84 23.52 -40.04
CA ARG A 125 -24.68 24.13 -40.71
C ARG A 125 -23.86 23.10 -41.50
N PRO A 126 -24.45 22.35 -42.45
CA PRO A 126 -23.77 21.24 -43.13
C PRO A 126 -22.53 21.66 -43.93
N GLU A 127 -22.53 22.87 -44.47
CA GLU A 127 -21.42 23.43 -45.26
C GLU A 127 -20.35 24.13 -44.41
N ALA A 128 -20.53 24.21 -43.09
CA ALA A 128 -19.53 24.82 -42.23
C ALA A 128 -18.28 23.93 -42.13
N ASN A 129 -17.11 24.57 -42.23
CA ASN A 129 -15.83 23.94 -42.00
C ASN A 129 -15.71 23.53 -40.53
N LEU A 130 -15.07 22.39 -40.28
CA LEU A 130 -14.84 21.92 -38.92
C LEU A 130 -13.53 22.46 -38.36
N SER A 131 -13.63 23.13 -37.21
CA SER A 131 -12.47 23.40 -36.38
C SER A 131 -11.88 22.10 -35.81
N ARG A 132 -10.60 22.14 -35.44
CA ARG A 132 -9.91 21.00 -34.82
C ARG A 132 -10.60 20.57 -33.51
N ALA A 133 -11.11 21.52 -32.73
CA ALA A 133 -11.88 21.25 -31.52
C ALA A 133 -13.21 20.55 -31.82
N GLU A 134 -13.99 21.04 -32.79
CA GLU A 134 -15.26 20.42 -33.19
C GLU A 134 -15.06 19.01 -33.72
N MET A 135 -13.97 18.80 -34.49
CA MET A 135 -13.58 17.50 -34.97
C MET A 135 -13.28 16.52 -33.83
N CYS A 136 -12.44 16.91 -32.87
CA CYS A 136 -12.17 16.09 -31.68
C CYS A 136 -13.45 15.70 -30.94
N ALA A 137 -14.35 16.68 -30.73
CA ALA A 137 -15.62 16.43 -30.06
C ALA A 137 -16.52 15.45 -30.86
N LEU A 138 -16.49 15.53 -32.20
CA LEU A 138 -17.24 14.65 -33.08
C LEU A 138 -16.67 13.22 -33.03
N PHE A 139 -15.36 13.03 -33.19
CA PHE A 139 -14.71 11.72 -33.06
C PHE A 139 -14.90 11.10 -31.68
N GLN A 140 -14.83 11.89 -30.61
CA GLN A 140 -15.06 11.41 -29.25
C GLN A 140 -16.48 10.87 -29.08
N ARG A 141 -17.49 11.64 -29.50
CA ARG A 141 -18.89 11.19 -29.45
C ARG A 141 -19.10 9.95 -30.33
N CYS A 142 -18.48 9.92 -31.50
CA CYS A 142 -18.54 8.77 -32.39
C CYS A 142 -17.97 7.51 -31.72
N ASN A 143 -16.81 7.61 -31.09
CA ASN A 143 -16.20 6.50 -30.35
C ASN A 143 -17.04 6.05 -29.16
N GLN A 144 -17.64 6.99 -28.42
CA GLN A 144 -18.51 6.67 -27.28
C GLN A 144 -19.81 5.97 -27.69
N THR A 145 -20.41 6.39 -28.82
CA THR A 145 -21.72 5.90 -29.23
C THR A 145 -21.64 4.65 -30.12
N LEU A 146 -20.65 4.58 -31.01
CA LEU A 146 -20.53 3.52 -32.02
C LEU A 146 -19.32 2.61 -31.79
N GLY A 147 -18.46 2.92 -30.81
CA GLY A 147 -17.17 2.27 -30.65
C GLY A 147 -16.17 2.70 -31.73
N ARG A 148 -14.92 2.23 -31.60
CA ARG A 148 -13.92 2.36 -32.65
C ARG A 148 -14.30 1.40 -33.79
N PRO A 149 -14.49 1.88 -35.03
CA PRO A 149 -14.80 1.01 -36.14
C PRO A 149 -13.54 0.21 -36.44
N ILE A 150 -13.65 -1.10 -36.28
CA ILE A 150 -12.65 -2.01 -36.78
C ILE A 150 -12.94 -2.06 -38.28
N VAL A 151 -12.13 -1.36 -39.11
CA VAL A 151 -12.00 -1.80 -40.51
C VAL A 151 -11.49 -3.21 -40.37
N LEU A 152 -12.40 -4.15 -40.62
CA LEU A 152 -12.17 -5.57 -40.58
C LEU A 152 -10.77 -5.85 -41.13
N ARG A 153 -9.82 -6.12 -40.22
CA ARG A 153 -8.52 -6.77 -40.45
C ARG A 153 -8.78 -8.22 -40.94
N THR A 154 -9.77 -8.43 -41.79
CA THR A 154 -10.52 -9.69 -41.88
C THR A 154 -10.60 -10.17 -43.31
N GLN A 155 -9.66 -9.76 -44.17
CA GLN A 155 -9.28 -10.59 -45.32
C GLN A 155 -7.76 -10.73 -45.42
N GLU A 156 -6.97 -9.69 -45.14
CA GLU A 156 -5.51 -9.80 -45.13
C GLU A 156 -4.95 -10.29 -43.78
N LYS A 157 -5.50 -9.88 -42.63
CA LYS A 157 -5.08 -10.42 -41.31
C LYS A 157 -5.80 -11.72 -40.93
N GLN A 158 -6.92 -12.07 -41.57
CA GLN A 158 -7.42 -13.45 -41.53
C GLN A 158 -6.41 -14.36 -42.25
N ARG A 159 -5.91 -13.95 -43.41
CA ARG A 159 -4.81 -14.62 -44.12
C ARG A 159 -3.45 -14.51 -43.40
N GLN A 160 -3.24 -13.58 -42.48
CA GLN A 160 -2.03 -13.51 -41.64
C GLN A 160 -2.19 -14.08 -40.23
N ILE A 161 -3.38 -14.36 -39.72
CA ILE A 161 -3.65 -15.09 -38.46
C ILE A 161 -3.82 -16.58 -38.78
N GLU A 162 -4.41 -16.92 -39.93
CA GLU A 162 -4.22 -18.20 -40.64
C GLU A 162 -2.73 -18.45 -40.92
N ASN A 163 -1.95 -17.38 -41.14
CA ASN A 163 -0.49 -17.42 -41.33
C ASN A 163 0.33 -16.96 -40.08
N ASN A 164 -0.24 -16.80 -38.87
CA ASN A 164 0.49 -16.50 -37.60
C ASN A 164 -0.25 -16.91 -36.28
N SER A 165 -0.46 -18.19 -36.03
CA SER A 165 -0.60 -18.86 -34.72
C SER A 165 0.66 -19.67 -34.36
N ASN A 166 1.73 -19.02 -33.87
CA ASN A 166 2.71 -19.75 -33.04
C ASN A 166 2.22 -19.82 -31.60
N SER A 167 1.06 -20.47 -31.45
CA SER A 167 0.55 -20.98 -30.19
C SER A 167 0.05 -22.40 -30.48
N GLY A 168 0.99 -23.29 -30.79
CA GLY A 168 0.86 -24.74 -30.59
C GLY A 168 -0.40 -25.47 -31.06
N ALA A 169 -1.18 -24.93 -31.99
CA ALA A 169 -2.39 -25.56 -32.52
C ALA A 169 -2.26 -25.67 -34.04
N VAL A 170 -2.35 -26.89 -34.58
CA VAL A 170 -2.57 -27.10 -36.01
C VAL A 170 -4.08 -26.96 -36.24
N PHE A 171 -4.49 -26.03 -37.07
CA PHE A 171 -5.89 -25.86 -37.46
C PHE A 171 -6.20 -26.78 -38.63
N PHE A 172 -7.42 -27.35 -38.68
CA PHE A 172 -7.92 -28.04 -39.84
C PHE A 172 -9.20 -27.33 -40.33
N SER A 173 -9.20 -26.85 -41.58
CA SER A 173 -10.35 -26.18 -42.20
C SER A 173 -11.13 -27.16 -43.08
N LEU A 174 -12.42 -27.34 -42.82
CA LEU A 174 -13.30 -28.26 -43.54
C LEU A 174 -14.06 -27.49 -44.64
N ASP A 175 -13.69 -27.68 -45.91
CA ASP A 175 -14.40 -27.07 -47.06
C ASP A 175 -15.47 -28.03 -47.59
N VAL A 176 -16.74 -27.63 -47.52
CA VAL A 176 -17.82 -28.29 -48.25
C VAL A 176 -17.82 -27.71 -49.67
N SER A 177 -17.22 -28.41 -50.63
CA SER A 177 -17.43 -28.03 -52.04
C SER A 177 -18.81 -28.53 -52.47
N GLU A 178 -19.68 -27.63 -52.92
CA GLU A 178 -20.86 -27.97 -53.71
C GLU A 178 -20.42 -28.59 -55.04
N ASN A 179 -20.02 -29.86 -55.02
CA ASN A 179 -19.88 -30.65 -56.24
C ASN A 179 -21.15 -31.45 -56.46
N ASN A 180 -22.09 -30.76 -57.10
CA ASN A 180 -23.21 -31.34 -57.79
C ASN A 180 -22.71 -32.18 -58.98
N TYR A 181 -22.38 -33.46 -58.80
CA TYR A 181 -22.39 -34.46 -59.88
C TYR A 181 -22.65 -35.87 -59.33
N ASP A 182 -23.85 -36.37 -59.64
CA ASP A 182 -24.14 -37.80 -59.73
C ASP A 182 -23.15 -38.46 -60.73
N TYR A 183 -22.46 -39.51 -60.30
CA TYR A 183 -21.91 -40.50 -61.22
C TYR A 183 -22.50 -41.87 -60.89
N VAL A 184 -23.66 -42.15 -61.50
CA VAL A 184 -24.19 -43.52 -61.63
C VAL A 184 -24.04 -43.93 -63.09
N PRO A 185 -23.15 -44.88 -63.42
CA PRO A 185 -23.04 -45.36 -64.79
C PRO A 185 -24.26 -46.24 -65.14
N ASN A 186 -25.04 -45.77 -66.10
CA ASN A 186 -26.07 -46.46 -66.89
C ASN A 186 -27.46 -46.73 -66.27
N GLN A 187 -28.42 -45.84 -66.57
CA GLN A 187 -29.75 -46.06 -67.22
C GLN A 187 -30.84 -45.05 -66.72
N ARG A 188 -31.65 -44.54 -67.66
CA ARG A 188 -32.72 -43.50 -67.53
C ARG A 188 -33.98 -44.04 -66.77
N PRO A 189 -35.02 -43.25 -66.36
CA PRO A 189 -35.38 -41.86 -66.71
C PRO A 189 -35.85 -40.94 -65.54
N TRP A 190 -36.07 -39.67 -65.92
CA TRP A 190 -36.66 -38.55 -65.17
C TRP A 190 -37.60 -38.90 -63.99
N ILE A 191 -37.22 -38.47 -62.78
CA ILE A 191 -38.09 -38.42 -61.60
C ILE A 191 -38.30 -36.93 -61.25
N PRO A 192 -39.56 -36.44 -61.14
CA PRO A 192 -39.85 -35.05 -60.81
C PRO A 192 -39.41 -34.75 -59.38
N LYS A 193 -38.83 -33.57 -59.11
CA LYS A 193 -38.47 -33.11 -57.75
C LYS A 193 -39.65 -33.32 -56.77
N PRO A 194 -39.53 -34.20 -55.75
CA PRO A 194 -40.47 -34.23 -54.65
C PRO A 194 -39.74 -33.81 -53.36
N TRP A 195 -40.09 -32.62 -52.88
CA TRP A 195 -40.30 -32.34 -51.46
C TRP A 195 -39.31 -33.01 -50.48
N ILE A 196 -38.11 -32.45 -50.35
CA ILE A 196 -37.55 -32.29 -49.00
C ILE A 196 -38.32 -31.11 -48.42
N SER A 197 -39.37 -31.41 -47.66
CA SER A 197 -39.95 -30.43 -46.76
C SER A 197 -38.83 -29.91 -45.86
N GLN A 198 -38.60 -28.60 -45.90
CA GLN A 198 -38.04 -27.79 -44.81
C GLN A 198 -36.74 -28.30 -44.14
N SER A 199 -35.68 -27.54 -44.40
CA SER A 199 -34.68 -27.14 -43.39
C SER A 199 -33.83 -28.24 -42.75
N TRP A 200 -32.96 -28.90 -43.52
CA TRP A 200 -31.72 -29.41 -42.93
C TRP A 200 -30.50 -29.00 -43.76
N GLU A 201 -29.83 -27.94 -43.32
CA GLU A 201 -28.49 -27.55 -43.75
C GLU A 201 -27.53 -27.95 -42.61
N PRO A 202 -26.74 -29.04 -42.75
CA PRO A 202 -25.76 -29.38 -41.73
C PRO A 202 -24.71 -28.27 -41.66
N GLN A 203 -24.61 -27.63 -40.51
CA GLN A 203 -23.55 -26.67 -40.20
C GLN A 203 -22.43 -27.45 -39.53
N ILE A 204 -21.23 -27.42 -40.11
CA ILE A 204 -20.07 -28.13 -39.56
C ILE A 204 -19.24 -27.13 -38.76
N ASN A 205 -19.17 -27.35 -37.45
CA ASN A 205 -18.30 -26.63 -36.56
C ASN A 205 -16.86 -27.12 -36.73
N ILE A 206 -15.92 -26.18 -36.65
CA ILE A 206 -14.49 -26.46 -36.73
C ILE A 206 -14.07 -27.28 -35.50
N ILE A 207 -13.40 -28.42 -35.74
CA ILE A 207 -12.80 -29.23 -34.66
C ILE A 207 -11.37 -28.77 -34.44
N TYR A 208 -11.06 -28.36 -33.21
CA TYR A 208 -9.72 -27.94 -32.80
C TYR A 208 -8.96 -29.12 -32.19
N LYS A 209 -7.76 -29.45 -32.68
CA LYS A 209 -6.91 -30.53 -32.15
C LYS A 209 -5.46 -30.10 -31.93
N ASN A 210 -4.76 -30.83 -31.05
CA ASN A 210 -3.35 -30.63 -30.74
C ASN A 210 -2.43 -31.20 -31.85
N VAL A 211 -1.22 -30.65 -31.92
CA VAL A 211 -0.18 -31.05 -32.90
C VAL A 211 0.22 -32.51 -32.70
N GLY A 212 0.00 -33.37 -33.70
CA GLY A 212 0.43 -34.78 -33.72
C GLY A 212 -0.69 -35.81 -33.90
N ASP A 213 -1.94 -35.43 -33.64
CA ASP A 213 -3.10 -36.30 -33.88
C ASP A 213 -3.56 -36.20 -35.34
N THR A 214 -3.33 -37.26 -36.12
CA THR A 214 -3.71 -37.34 -37.55
C THR A 214 -5.08 -37.99 -37.78
N GLY A 215 -5.86 -38.22 -36.73
CA GLY A 215 -7.17 -38.87 -36.78
C GLY A 215 -8.27 -38.08 -36.07
N ILE A 216 -9.50 -38.19 -36.57
CA ILE A 216 -10.72 -37.77 -35.86
C ILE A 216 -11.43 -39.02 -35.35
N SER A 217 -11.92 -39.02 -34.12
CA SER A 217 -12.78 -40.09 -33.60
C SER A 217 -14.22 -39.91 -34.08
N LEU A 218 -15.00 -40.99 -34.04
CA LEU A 218 -16.40 -40.94 -34.48
C LEU A 218 -17.23 -39.97 -33.63
N GLU A 219 -16.99 -39.93 -32.32
CA GLU A 219 -17.64 -39.03 -31.36
C GLU A 219 -17.39 -37.55 -31.71
N GLU A 220 -16.15 -37.19 -32.05
CA GLU A 220 -15.78 -35.82 -32.40
C GLU A 220 -16.40 -35.39 -33.73
N ALA A 221 -16.50 -36.31 -34.70
CA ALA A 221 -17.20 -36.06 -35.95
C ALA A 221 -18.71 -35.87 -35.74
N LYS A 222 -19.35 -36.61 -34.82
CA LYS A 222 -20.77 -36.42 -34.47
C LYS A 222 -21.01 -35.03 -33.87
N ASN A 223 -20.17 -34.63 -32.91
CA ASN A 223 -20.33 -33.37 -32.19
C ASN A 223 -20.05 -32.14 -33.06
N ALA A 224 -19.24 -32.28 -34.10
CA ALA A 224 -18.91 -31.19 -35.01
C ALA A 224 -20.03 -30.88 -36.01
N ILE A 225 -20.93 -31.82 -36.28
CA ILE A 225 -22.01 -31.62 -37.24
C ILE A 225 -23.27 -31.22 -36.45
N THR A 226 -23.59 -29.93 -36.46
CA THR A 226 -24.79 -29.41 -35.80
C THR A 226 -26.05 -29.75 -36.62
N ASN A 227 -27.14 -30.03 -35.90
CA ASN A 227 -28.46 -30.47 -36.40
C ASN A 227 -28.56 -31.91 -36.93
N LEU A 228 -27.62 -32.83 -36.65
CA LEU A 228 -27.79 -34.24 -37.01
C LEU A 228 -29.13 -34.83 -36.49
N PRO A 229 -29.91 -35.56 -37.32
CA PRO A 229 -31.08 -36.30 -36.85
C PRO A 229 -30.70 -37.35 -35.80
N ASP A 230 -31.58 -37.58 -34.81
CA ASP A 230 -31.32 -38.48 -33.68
C ASP A 230 -31.08 -39.94 -34.10
N ASP A 231 -31.58 -40.36 -35.26
CA ASP A 231 -31.42 -41.70 -35.84
C ASP A 231 -30.21 -41.82 -36.80
N ALA A 232 -29.43 -40.75 -37.01
CA ALA A 232 -28.32 -40.75 -37.95
C ALA A 232 -27.10 -41.59 -37.50
N GLU A 233 -26.63 -42.48 -38.37
CA GLU A 233 -25.41 -43.26 -38.19
C GLU A 233 -24.25 -42.63 -38.98
N LEU A 234 -23.04 -42.67 -38.42
CA LEU A 234 -21.85 -42.03 -38.99
C LEU A 234 -20.74 -43.08 -39.19
N GLU A 235 -20.02 -42.99 -40.31
CA GLU A 235 -18.84 -43.82 -40.61
C GLU A 235 -17.69 -42.94 -41.12
N ILE A 236 -16.49 -43.13 -40.57
CA ILE A 236 -15.26 -42.43 -41.02
C ILE A 236 -14.48 -43.35 -41.94
N ILE A 237 -14.27 -42.92 -43.19
CA ILE A 237 -13.50 -43.66 -44.20
C ILE A 237 -12.19 -42.91 -44.46
N LYS A 238 -11.06 -43.57 -44.26
CA LYS A 238 -9.74 -43.06 -44.63
C LYS A 238 -9.48 -43.38 -46.11
N GLN A 239 -9.38 -42.36 -46.98
CA GLN A 239 -9.02 -42.56 -48.38
C GLN A 239 -7.55 -42.19 -48.61
N PRO A 240 -6.64 -43.18 -48.76
CA PRO A 240 -5.26 -42.90 -49.11
C PRO A 240 -5.13 -42.51 -50.59
N GLY A 241 -4.41 -41.42 -50.89
CA GLY A 241 -3.91 -41.12 -52.24
C GLY A 241 -4.50 -39.92 -52.98
N LEU A 242 -5.29 -39.05 -52.33
CA LEU A 242 -5.89 -37.87 -52.98
C LEU A 242 -5.14 -36.54 -52.78
N SER A 243 -4.03 -36.48 -52.04
CA SER A 243 -3.29 -35.22 -51.89
C SER A 243 -2.20 -35.03 -52.94
N GLN A 244 -2.26 -33.91 -53.66
CA GLN A 244 -1.03 -33.24 -54.03
C GLN A 244 -0.59 -32.47 -52.77
N ALA A 245 0.62 -32.78 -52.27
CA ALA A 245 1.25 -32.21 -51.07
C ALA A 245 1.03 -32.89 -49.69
N GLY A 246 0.71 -34.19 -49.63
CA GLY A 246 0.95 -35.00 -48.42
C GLY A 246 -0.08 -34.90 -47.28
N ASN A 247 -1.28 -34.37 -47.55
CA ASN A 247 -2.39 -34.37 -46.59
C ASN A 247 -3.20 -35.69 -46.68
N ASP A 248 -3.59 -36.26 -45.53
CA ASP A 248 -4.59 -37.35 -45.49
C ASP A 248 -5.99 -36.76 -45.70
N VAL A 249 -6.83 -37.38 -46.55
CA VAL A 249 -8.23 -36.99 -46.74
C VAL A 249 -9.12 -38.00 -46.00
N LEU A 250 -9.93 -37.50 -45.06
CA LEU A 250 -10.95 -38.29 -44.36
C LEU A 250 -12.31 -37.98 -44.99
N ILE A 251 -13.12 -39.01 -45.22
CA ILE A 251 -14.50 -38.84 -45.70
C ILE A 251 -15.42 -39.33 -44.59
N VAL A 252 -16.33 -38.46 -44.14
CA VAL A 252 -17.38 -38.84 -43.18
C VAL A 252 -18.64 -39.12 -43.97
N ARG A 253 -19.15 -40.36 -43.90
CA ARG A 253 -20.45 -40.74 -44.44
C ARG A 253 -21.50 -40.65 -43.35
N VAL A 254 -22.62 -40.00 -43.68
CA VAL A 254 -23.80 -39.93 -42.82
C VAL A 254 -24.89 -40.80 -43.43
N TYR A 255 -25.42 -41.75 -42.65
CA TYR A 255 -26.54 -42.61 -43.01
C TYR A 255 -27.76 -42.22 -42.17
N ILE A 256 -28.91 -42.00 -42.81
CA ILE A 256 -30.17 -41.62 -42.13
C ILE A 256 -31.20 -42.73 -42.40
N PRO A 257 -31.50 -43.60 -41.41
CA PRO A 257 -32.32 -44.80 -41.60
C PRO A 257 -33.75 -44.55 -42.13
N GLU A 258 -34.37 -43.42 -41.78
CA GLU A 258 -35.72 -43.06 -42.25
C GLU A 258 -35.80 -42.75 -43.76
N ILE A 259 -34.65 -42.59 -44.44
CA ILE A 259 -34.56 -42.35 -45.88
C ILE A 259 -33.89 -43.57 -46.54
N ALA A 260 -34.70 -44.58 -46.87
CA ALA A 260 -34.21 -45.81 -47.48
C ALA A 260 -33.29 -45.55 -48.70
N ASP A 261 -32.07 -46.10 -48.62
CA ASP A 261 -31.03 -46.18 -49.66
C ASP A 261 -30.31 -44.88 -50.08
N ARG A 262 -30.20 -43.87 -49.20
CA ARG A 262 -29.37 -42.68 -49.50
C ARG A 262 -28.35 -42.38 -48.39
N SER A 263 -27.07 -42.37 -48.75
CA SER A 263 -25.98 -41.87 -47.91
C SER A 263 -25.49 -40.51 -48.44
N VAL A 264 -25.18 -39.58 -47.54
CA VAL A 264 -24.55 -38.30 -47.90
C VAL A 264 -23.06 -38.40 -47.53
N SER A 265 -22.17 -38.19 -48.51
CA SER A 265 -20.72 -38.20 -48.30
C SER A 265 -20.20 -36.78 -48.23
N ILE A 266 -19.61 -36.39 -47.09
CA ILE A 266 -19.04 -35.06 -46.88
C ILE A 266 -17.51 -35.18 -46.89
N PRO A 267 -16.81 -34.59 -47.89
CA PRO A 267 -15.35 -34.62 -47.92
C PRO A 267 -14.77 -33.67 -46.86
N VAL A 268 -13.82 -34.16 -46.06
CA VAL A 268 -13.10 -33.38 -45.04
C VAL A 268 -11.63 -33.25 -45.45
N ILE A 269 -11.18 -32.03 -45.71
CA ILE A 269 -9.78 -31.72 -46.07
C ILE A 269 -9.06 -31.16 -44.84
N ILE A 270 -7.83 -31.62 -44.61
CA ILE A 270 -6.96 -31.24 -43.49
C ILE A 270 -5.75 -30.49 -44.08
N LYS A 271 -5.55 -29.20 -43.74
CA LYS A 271 -4.39 -28.37 -44.17
C LYS A 271 -3.70 -27.78 -42.94
N GLY A 272 -2.37 -27.72 -42.89
CA GLY A 272 -1.63 -27.08 -41.78
C GLY A 272 -0.64 -26.02 -42.24
N GLU A 273 -0.44 -24.95 -41.44
CA GLU A 273 0.54 -23.87 -41.67
C GLU A 273 1.35 -23.49 -40.40
N VAL A 274 2.56 -22.90 -40.58
CA VAL A 274 3.56 -22.54 -39.54
C VAL A 274 3.72 -21.03 -39.39
N LEU A 275 3.84 -20.54 -38.15
CA LEU A 275 3.40 -19.19 -37.76
C LEU A 275 4.38 -18.54 -36.74
N THR A 276 4.42 -17.20 -36.56
CA THR A 276 5.40 -16.38 -35.78
C THR A 276 4.81 -15.77 -34.48
N PRO A 277 5.62 -15.32 -33.50
CA PRO A 277 5.20 -15.17 -32.10
C PRO A 277 4.38 -13.90 -31.78
N VAL A 278 3.48 -14.00 -30.80
CA VAL A 278 2.74 -12.87 -30.20
C VAL A 278 3.75 -11.88 -29.59
N THR A 279 3.63 -10.60 -29.93
CA THR A 279 4.50 -9.54 -29.41
C THR A 279 3.86 -8.94 -28.16
N ASP A 280 4.57 -9.02 -27.03
CA ASP A 280 4.23 -8.33 -25.80
C ASP A 280 4.91 -6.97 -25.76
N TYR A 281 4.19 -5.95 -25.32
CA TYR A 281 4.71 -4.60 -25.10
C TYR A 281 4.84 -4.29 -23.62
N LYS A 282 5.91 -3.57 -23.29
CA LYS A 282 6.27 -3.20 -21.94
C LYS A 282 5.66 -1.86 -21.58
N VAL A 283 4.88 -1.84 -20.50
CA VAL A 283 4.34 -0.62 -19.89
C VAL A 283 5.15 -0.31 -18.64
N THR A 284 5.94 0.75 -18.71
CA THR A 284 6.79 1.20 -17.60
C THR A 284 6.11 2.35 -16.87
N PHE A 285 6.05 2.27 -15.54
CA PHE A 285 5.53 3.34 -14.69
C PHE A 285 6.68 4.06 -14.02
N ASP A 286 7.00 5.25 -14.54
CA ASP A 286 7.97 6.15 -13.93
C ASP A 286 7.23 7.05 -12.93
N SER A 287 7.39 6.75 -11.63
CA SER A 287 6.79 7.54 -10.55
C SER A 287 7.35 8.96 -10.45
N ASN A 288 8.38 9.30 -11.22
CA ASN A 288 8.98 10.64 -11.27
C ASN A 288 9.35 11.14 -9.86
N GLY A 289 10.04 10.29 -9.09
CA GLY A 289 10.47 10.54 -7.72
C GLY A 289 9.57 9.96 -6.61
N GLY A 290 8.37 9.45 -6.95
CA GLY A 290 7.48 8.78 -5.99
C GLY A 290 7.84 7.32 -5.69
N SER A 291 7.01 6.64 -4.89
CA SER A 291 7.14 5.21 -4.58
C SER A 291 7.18 4.34 -5.85
N PRO A 292 7.92 3.21 -5.85
CA PRO A 292 8.08 2.37 -7.04
C PRO A 292 6.76 1.73 -7.47
N VAL A 293 6.55 1.60 -8.78
CA VAL A 293 5.38 0.97 -9.38
C VAL A 293 5.83 -0.14 -10.33
N ALA A 294 5.22 -1.33 -10.22
CA ALA A 294 5.60 -2.48 -11.02
C ALA A 294 5.25 -2.28 -12.51
N GLN A 295 6.20 -2.59 -13.39
CA GLN A 295 5.97 -2.62 -14.84
C GLN A 295 5.02 -3.75 -15.24
N GLN A 296 4.33 -3.59 -16.36
CA GLN A 296 3.42 -4.60 -16.92
C GLN A 296 3.89 -5.06 -18.30
N GLN A 297 3.58 -6.32 -18.63
CA GLN A 297 3.68 -6.86 -19.99
C GLN A 297 2.27 -7.05 -20.52
N VAL A 298 1.98 -6.43 -21.66
CA VAL A 298 0.64 -6.39 -22.24
C VAL A 298 0.74 -6.85 -23.69
N GLN A 299 -0.07 -7.84 -24.07
CA GLN A 299 -0.13 -8.31 -25.47
C GLN A 299 -0.55 -7.17 -26.39
N GLU A 300 -0.01 -7.12 -27.60
CA GLU A 300 -0.41 -6.11 -28.60
C GLU A 300 -1.94 -6.01 -28.75
N GLY A 301 -2.47 -4.82 -28.48
CA GLY A 301 -3.90 -4.52 -28.59
C GLY A 301 -4.69 -4.66 -27.28
N GLU A 302 -4.11 -5.27 -26.25
CA GLU A 302 -4.71 -5.37 -24.91
C GLU A 302 -4.49 -4.09 -24.10
N ARG A 303 -5.18 -3.96 -22.96
CA ARG A 303 -5.12 -2.77 -22.09
C ARG A 303 -4.15 -2.97 -20.94
N ALA A 304 -3.49 -1.89 -20.54
CA ALA A 304 -2.74 -1.86 -19.28
C ALA A 304 -3.72 -1.75 -18.09
N VAL A 305 -3.40 -2.42 -16.99
CA VAL A 305 -4.14 -2.26 -15.73
C VAL A 305 -3.66 -0.98 -15.04
N ARG A 306 -4.59 -0.14 -14.57
CA ARG A 306 -4.21 1.05 -13.78
C ARG A 306 -3.58 0.61 -12.45
N PRO A 307 -2.35 1.03 -12.13
CA PRO A 307 -1.75 0.72 -10.83
C PRO A 307 -2.39 1.58 -9.73
N ASP A 308 -2.12 1.20 -8.48
CA ASP A 308 -2.36 2.08 -7.32
C ASP A 308 -1.54 3.37 -7.45
N ASP A 309 -2.07 4.46 -6.87
CA ASP A 309 -1.43 5.76 -6.96
C ASP A 309 -0.09 5.74 -6.18
N PRO A 310 1.03 6.14 -6.81
CA PRO A 310 2.29 6.25 -6.10
C PRO A 310 2.21 7.37 -5.07
N THR A 311 3.11 7.34 -4.10
CA THR A 311 3.22 8.38 -3.06
C THR A 311 4.51 9.18 -3.27
N LEU A 312 4.42 10.51 -3.18
CA LEU A 312 5.57 11.43 -3.20
C LEU A 312 5.39 12.44 -2.06
N LYS A 313 6.44 12.61 -1.24
CA LYS A 313 6.42 13.53 -0.10
C LYS A 313 6.02 14.95 -0.55
N ASN A 314 5.08 15.56 0.16
CA ASN A 314 4.59 16.93 -0.04
C ASN A 314 3.92 17.19 -1.39
N HIS A 315 3.53 16.14 -2.11
CA HIS A 315 2.84 16.23 -3.38
C HIS A 315 1.61 15.33 -3.39
N THR A 316 0.55 15.80 -4.02
CA THR A 316 -0.61 14.97 -4.35
C THR A 316 -0.45 14.44 -5.77
N PHE A 317 -0.62 13.13 -5.94
CA PHE A 317 -0.66 12.50 -7.25
C PHE A 317 -1.86 13.03 -8.04
N VAL A 318 -1.63 13.44 -9.28
CA VAL A 318 -2.69 14.02 -10.14
C VAL A 318 -3.13 13.00 -11.17
N GLU A 319 -2.19 12.49 -11.97
CA GLU A 319 -2.49 11.61 -13.10
C GLU A 319 -1.22 10.94 -13.64
N TRP A 320 -1.41 9.82 -14.36
CA TRP A 320 -0.39 9.25 -15.24
C TRP A 320 -0.40 9.97 -16.58
N GLN A 321 0.78 10.26 -17.13
CA GLN A 321 0.93 10.94 -18.41
C GLN A 321 1.79 10.12 -19.38
N LEU A 322 1.37 10.05 -20.64
CA LEU A 322 2.19 9.59 -21.76
C LEU A 322 2.58 10.82 -22.57
N ASN A 323 3.89 11.10 -22.68
CA ASN A 323 4.41 12.28 -23.41
C ASN A 323 3.78 13.62 -22.96
N GLY A 324 3.54 13.77 -21.66
CA GLY A 324 2.97 14.99 -21.06
C GLY A 324 1.44 15.13 -21.17
N ILE A 325 0.76 14.15 -21.77
CA ILE A 325 -0.70 14.12 -21.91
C ILE A 325 -1.27 13.06 -20.96
N ARG A 326 -2.37 13.37 -20.26
CA ARG A 326 -3.09 12.42 -19.40
C ARG A 326 -3.36 11.10 -20.15
N PHE A 327 -2.93 9.99 -19.55
CA PHE A 327 -3.14 8.66 -20.09
C PHE A 327 -4.50 8.08 -19.65
N ASP A 328 -5.19 7.42 -20.57
CA ASP A 328 -6.46 6.73 -20.34
C ASP A 328 -6.22 5.23 -20.43
N PHE A 329 -6.46 4.51 -19.32
CA PHE A 329 -6.21 3.06 -19.22
C PHE A 329 -7.21 2.21 -20.03
N GLU A 330 -8.22 2.83 -20.62
CA GLU A 330 -9.09 2.17 -21.61
C GLU A 330 -8.44 2.09 -23.01
N MET A 331 -7.26 2.69 -23.21
CA MET A 331 -6.53 2.63 -24.48
C MET A 331 -5.73 1.32 -24.65
N PRO A 332 -5.77 0.70 -25.84
CA PRO A 332 -4.95 -0.47 -26.13
C PRO A 332 -3.46 -0.11 -26.23
N ILE A 333 -2.60 -1.01 -25.77
CA ILE A 333 -1.14 -0.90 -25.84
C ILE A 333 -0.68 -1.46 -27.19
N THR A 334 0.03 -0.66 -27.97
CA THR A 334 0.51 -1.03 -29.31
C THR A 334 2.02 -0.87 -29.48
N ASP A 335 2.72 -0.37 -28.46
CA ASP A 335 4.15 -0.15 -28.42
C ASP A 335 4.61 -0.17 -26.95
N ASP A 336 5.92 -0.28 -26.73
CA ASP A 336 6.51 -0.02 -25.41
C ASP A 336 6.25 1.44 -25.01
N ILE A 337 5.69 1.65 -23.82
CA ILE A 337 5.37 2.98 -23.32
C ILE A 337 5.93 3.22 -21.93
N ILE A 338 6.22 4.50 -21.65
CA ILE A 338 6.59 4.98 -20.32
C ILE A 338 5.52 5.98 -19.88
N LEU A 339 4.83 5.64 -18.80
CA LEU A 339 3.86 6.51 -18.15
C LEU A 339 4.56 7.22 -16.99
N THR A 340 4.58 8.55 -17.05
CA THR A 340 5.21 9.39 -16.04
C THR A 340 4.16 9.96 -15.10
N ALA A 341 4.37 9.86 -13.79
CA ALA A 341 3.48 10.45 -12.81
C ALA A 341 3.56 11.99 -12.83
N LYS A 342 2.39 12.64 -12.80
CA LYS A 342 2.27 14.07 -12.61
C LYS A 342 1.84 14.38 -11.17
N TRP A 343 2.52 15.37 -10.61
CA TRP A 343 2.39 15.77 -9.22
C TRP A 343 1.89 17.21 -9.11
N GLN A 344 1.05 17.46 -8.12
CA GLN A 344 0.73 18.80 -7.66
C GLN A 344 1.42 19.00 -6.32
N LEU A 345 2.29 20.01 -6.23
CA LEU A 345 2.88 20.42 -4.96
C LEU A 345 1.74 20.85 -4.03
N ASN A 346 1.64 20.20 -2.87
CA ASN A 346 0.70 20.62 -1.85
C ASN A 346 1.14 22.00 -1.35
N ALA A 347 0.20 22.94 -1.21
CA ALA A 347 0.51 24.29 -0.76
C ALA A 347 1.42 24.19 0.47
N VAL A 348 2.62 24.77 0.37
CA VAL A 348 3.60 24.76 1.44
C VAL A 348 3.03 25.63 2.57
N VAL A 349 2.26 25.01 3.44
CA VAL A 349 2.48 25.25 4.86
C VAL A 349 3.92 24.77 5.04
N GLU A 350 4.84 25.60 5.51
CA GLU A 350 6.15 25.08 5.92
C GLU A 350 5.83 23.97 6.91
N ASP A 351 5.99 22.73 6.47
CA ASP A 351 5.66 21.57 7.29
C ASP A 351 6.43 21.75 8.59
N PRO A 352 5.75 21.78 9.75
CA PRO A 352 6.42 22.04 11.00
C PRO A 352 7.51 20.98 11.15
N VAL A 353 8.76 21.44 11.32
CA VAL A 353 9.94 20.56 11.46
C VAL A 353 9.70 19.51 12.54
N VAL A 354 8.88 19.84 13.54
CA VAL A 354 8.46 18.96 14.63
C VAL A 354 6.96 19.08 14.87
N ILE A 355 6.30 17.94 14.99
CA ILE A 355 4.91 17.82 15.45
C ILE A 355 4.96 17.30 16.89
N GLU A 356 4.48 18.10 17.84
CA GLU A 356 4.37 17.69 19.26
C GLU A 356 3.09 16.85 19.49
N ASP A 357 3.24 15.79 20.27
CA ASP A 357 2.19 14.85 20.68
C ASP A 357 1.27 14.36 19.53
N PRO A 358 1.86 13.82 18.44
CA PRO A 358 1.11 13.34 17.29
C PRO A 358 0.17 12.19 17.67
N GLN A 359 -1.07 12.26 17.18
CA GLN A 359 -2.08 11.24 17.37
C GLN A 359 -2.08 10.28 16.15
N GLY A 360 -1.97 8.98 16.40
CA GLY A 360 -2.06 7.95 15.35
C GLY A 360 -0.70 7.52 14.76
N GLU A 361 -0.72 7.09 13.50
CA GLU A 361 0.48 6.62 12.79
C GLU A 361 1.48 7.74 12.49
N VAL A 362 2.70 7.39 12.09
CA VAL A 362 3.74 8.37 11.76
C VAL A 362 3.45 8.95 10.38
N THR A 363 3.45 10.27 10.27
CA THR A 363 3.25 10.96 8.97
C THR A 363 4.36 10.55 7.99
N PRO A 364 4.05 10.16 6.73
CA PRO A 364 5.08 9.81 5.75
C PRO A 364 6.14 10.92 5.59
N GLY A 365 7.41 10.55 5.67
CA GLY A 365 8.55 11.48 5.64
C GLY A 365 8.92 12.10 6.99
N TYR A 366 8.38 11.58 8.09
CA TYR A 366 8.78 11.88 9.47
C TYR A 366 9.32 10.63 10.16
N VAL A 367 10.15 10.85 11.17
CA VAL A 367 10.62 9.83 12.12
C VAL A 367 10.04 10.12 13.51
N ARG A 368 9.74 9.09 14.30
CA ARG A 368 9.10 9.25 15.61
C ARG A 368 10.09 9.10 16.76
N LEU A 369 10.21 10.16 17.55
CA LEU A 369 10.87 10.13 18.85
C LEU A 369 9.84 9.89 19.94
N THR A 370 10.12 8.94 20.83
CA THR A 370 9.28 8.68 22.02
C THR A 370 10.13 8.84 23.26
N PHE A 371 9.74 9.72 24.18
CA PHE A 371 10.34 9.88 25.49
C PHE A 371 9.44 9.23 26.52
N THR A 372 9.97 8.30 27.32
CA THR A 372 9.22 7.59 28.36
C THR A 372 9.90 7.76 29.72
N ALA A 373 9.12 8.12 30.74
CA ALA A 373 9.57 8.14 32.12
C ALA A 373 9.38 6.74 32.72
N GLN A 374 10.45 6.16 33.27
CA GLN A 374 10.33 4.92 34.03
C GLN A 374 9.78 5.16 35.44
N ALA A 375 9.56 4.07 36.19
CA ALA A 375 9.16 4.15 37.58
C ALA A 375 10.13 5.03 38.38
N GLY A 376 9.59 5.92 39.21
CA GLY A 376 10.37 6.87 40.00
C GLY A 376 10.33 8.32 39.49
N GLY A 377 9.61 8.62 38.40
CA GLY A 377 9.39 10.00 37.96
C GLY A 377 8.40 10.17 36.80
N ASP A 378 8.22 11.40 36.37
CA ASP A 378 7.36 11.80 35.24
C ASP A 378 7.95 13.03 34.49
N PHE A 379 7.19 13.60 33.56
CA PHE A 379 7.52 14.84 32.83
C PHE A 379 6.64 16.03 33.26
N GLY A 380 6.09 15.97 34.48
CA GLY A 380 5.13 16.92 35.04
C GLY A 380 3.69 16.43 34.95
N SER A 381 2.92 16.73 36.00
CA SER A 381 1.47 16.41 36.10
C SER A 381 1.12 14.94 35.83
N GLY A 382 2.02 13.99 36.13
CA GLY A 382 1.80 12.56 35.90
C GLY A 382 2.02 12.10 34.45
N VAL A 383 2.52 12.96 33.55
CA VAL A 383 2.77 12.60 32.15
C VAL A 383 4.02 11.73 32.05
N THR A 384 3.87 10.48 31.64
CA THR A 384 4.99 9.52 31.54
C THR A 384 5.46 9.25 30.12
N VAL A 385 4.77 9.75 29.10
CA VAL A 385 5.13 9.57 27.70
C VAL A 385 4.94 10.88 26.95
N LYS A 386 5.95 11.30 26.18
CA LYS A 386 5.86 12.38 25.20
C LYS A 386 6.36 11.89 23.84
N LYS A 387 5.66 12.26 22.78
CA LYS A 387 5.98 11.86 21.40
C LYS A 387 6.22 13.09 20.55
N TYR A 388 7.14 12.95 19.60
CA TYR A 388 7.41 13.96 18.60
C TYR A 388 7.63 13.27 17.25
N ASP A 389 6.96 13.76 16.21
CA ASP A 389 7.30 13.39 14.84
C ASP A 389 8.21 14.49 14.29
N VAL A 390 9.42 14.12 13.87
CA VAL A 390 10.44 15.04 13.33
C VAL A 390 10.61 14.77 11.85
N LEU A 391 10.71 15.82 11.04
CA LEU A 391 10.93 15.68 9.60
C LEU A 391 12.19 14.84 9.34
N GLU A 392 12.08 13.78 8.54
CA GLU A 392 13.19 12.88 8.21
C GLU A 392 14.34 13.63 7.52
N GLY A 393 15.60 13.26 7.82
CA GLY A 393 16.79 13.95 7.32
C GLY A 393 17.27 15.12 8.17
N LYS A 394 16.58 15.44 9.28
CA LYS A 394 16.96 16.55 10.17
C LYS A 394 17.93 16.13 11.26
N THR A 395 18.86 17.02 11.55
CA THR A 395 19.76 16.90 12.73
C THR A 395 19.04 17.25 14.03
N TRP A 396 19.57 16.82 15.17
CA TRP A 396 19.05 17.20 16.49
C TRP A 396 19.02 18.73 16.69
N SER A 397 20.01 19.45 16.16
CA SER A 397 20.03 20.93 16.18
C SER A 397 18.87 21.53 15.40
N GLU A 398 18.61 21.04 14.19
CA GLU A 398 17.51 21.52 13.35
C GLU A 398 16.16 21.17 13.95
N ALA A 399 16.02 19.97 14.52
CA ALA A 399 14.81 19.55 15.21
C ALA A 399 14.51 20.45 16.41
N LYS A 400 15.51 20.78 17.24
CA LYS A 400 15.37 21.71 18.37
C LYS A 400 14.98 23.12 17.92
N ALA A 401 15.62 23.64 16.88
CA ALA A 401 15.25 24.92 16.27
C ALA A 401 13.82 24.90 15.71
N GLY A 402 13.39 23.72 15.26
CA GLY A 402 12.06 23.42 14.74
C GLY A 402 10.98 23.14 15.79
N GLY A 403 11.29 23.21 17.08
CA GLY A 403 10.33 23.01 18.17
C GLY A 403 10.47 21.71 18.97
N LEU A 404 11.49 20.87 18.71
CA LEU A 404 11.76 19.69 19.53
C LEU A 404 12.22 20.12 20.93
N TYR A 405 11.41 19.82 21.94
CA TYR A 405 11.77 20.01 23.34
C TYR A 405 11.98 18.66 24.02
N ILE A 406 13.22 18.41 24.46
CA ILE A 406 13.53 17.23 25.28
C ILE A 406 12.81 17.41 26.62
N PRO A 407 11.87 16.53 26.99
CA PRO A 407 11.14 16.65 28.25
C PRO A 407 12.10 16.70 29.43
N THR A 408 11.84 17.57 30.40
CA THR A 408 12.64 17.59 31.65
C THR A 408 12.13 16.49 32.57
N PRO A 409 12.95 15.48 32.92
CA PRO A 409 12.53 14.45 33.87
C PRO A 409 12.36 15.05 35.28
N LEU A 410 11.23 14.75 35.92
CA LEU A 410 10.94 15.13 37.30
C LEU A 410 10.88 13.87 38.16
N ALA A 411 11.83 13.75 39.09
CA ALA A 411 11.88 12.60 40.00
C ALA A 411 10.77 12.71 41.06
N ALA A 412 10.13 11.57 41.36
CA ALA A 412 9.22 11.44 42.47
C ALA A 412 9.97 11.49 43.81
N GLN A 413 9.24 11.71 44.91
CA GLN A 413 9.84 11.73 46.24
C GLN A 413 10.60 10.43 46.53
N GLY A 414 11.87 10.56 46.93
CA GLY A 414 12.74 9.42 47.22
C GLY A 414 13.46 8.84 46.01
N TYR A 415 13.33 9.45 44.82
CA TYR A 415 14.10 9.12 43.63
C TYR A 415 14.93 10.33 43.16
N GLU A 416 15.89 10.08 42.29
CA GLU A 416 16.60 11.07 41.49
C GLU A 416 16.70 10.60 40.03
N PHE A 417 16.78 11.56 39.10
CA PHE A 417 17.01 11.25 37.70
C PHE A 417 18.47 10.85 37.48
N GLU A 418 18.70 9.64 36.96
CA GLU A 418 20.06 9.15 36.69
C GLU A 418 20.50 9.57 35.28
N ARG A 419 19.76 9.16 34.25
CA ARG A 419 20.14 9.36 32.84
C ARG A 419 19.03 9.00 31.85
N TRP A 420 19.25 9.36 30.59
CA TRP A 420 18.51 8.82 29.45
C TRP A 420 19.12 7.48 28.97
N SER A 421 18.26 6.57 28.50
CA SER A 421 18.67 5.32 27.86
C SER A 421 17.86 5.06 26.57
N PRO A 422 18.50 5.04 25.38
CA PRO A 422 19.91 5.35 25.14
C PRO A 422 20.23 6.82 25.49
N ALA A 423 21.52 7.17 25.53
CA ALA A 423 21.92 8.56 25.74
C ALA A 423 21.41 9.44 24.57
N ILE A 424 21.02 10.67 24.87
CA ILE A 424 20.62 11.63 23.83
C ILE A 424 21.84 11.94 22.93
N PRO A 425 21.73 11.80 21.60
CA PRO A 425 22.82 12.09 20.68
C PRO A 425 23.27 13.56 20.68
N GLU A 426 24.45 13.81 20.11
CA GLU A 426 24.96 15.17 19.89
C GLU A 426 24.16 15.90 18.79
N ASP A 427 24.15 17.24 18.85
CA ASP A 427 23.32 18.11 18.02
C ASP A 427 23.51 17.94 16.50
N ALA A 428 24.70 17.52 16.06
CA ALA A 428 25.01 17.28 14.65
C ALA A 428 24.50 15.93 14.11
N THR A 429 24.02 15.05 14.99
CA THR A 429 23.53 13.72 14.61
C THR A 429 22.18 13.83 13.92
N GLU A 430 21.93 13.01 12.91
CA GLU A 430 20.60 12.88 12.30
C GLU A 430 19.61 12.22 13.28
N VAL A 431 18.38 12.71 13.31
CA VAL A 431 17.30 12.15 14.11
C VAL A 431 16.78 10.86 13.45
N ALA A 432 16.58 9.82 14.25
CA ALA A 432 16.01 8.55 13.80
C ALA A 432 14.93 8.07 14.76
N THR A 433 14.00 7.22 14.28
CA THR A 433 12.94 6.65 15.12
C THR A 433 13.54 5.90 16.31
N THR A 434 13.33 6.42 17.52
CA THR A 434 13.98 5.91 18.74
C THR A 434 13.11 6.18 19.97
N GLU A 435 13.12 5.24 20.92
CA GLU A 435 12.55 5.42 22.26
C GLU A 435 13.67 5.74 23.26
N TYR A 436 13.54 6.87 23.96
CA TYR A 436 14.44 7.33 25.02
C TYR A 436 13.76 7.21 26.38
N LYS A 437 14.36 6.44 27.28
CA LYS A 437 13.83 6.15 28.62
C LYS A 437 14.55 7.01 29.65
N ALA A 438 13.82 7.83 30.39
CA ALA A 438 14.36 8.51 31.57
C ALA A 438 14.42 7.49 32.71
N ILE A 439 15.63 7.18 33.15
CA ILE A 439 15.93 6.24 34.23
C ILE A 439 16.01 7.01 35.53
N PHE A 440 15.26 6.57 36.53
CA PHE A 440 15.28 7.10 37.88
C PHE A 440 15.86 6.06 38.83
N VAL A 441 16.72 6.51 39.73
CA VAL A 441 17.30 5.67 40.78
C VAL A 441 16.77 6.12 42.12
N GLU A 442 16.55 5.16 43.00
CA GLU A 442 16.05 5.42 44.33
C GLU A 442 17.18 6.02 45.18
N ASN A 443 16.87 7.12 45.87
CA ASN A 443 17.80 7.79 46.76
C ASN A 443 18.21 6.83 47.88
N THR A 444 19.41 7.00 48.42
CA THR A 444 19.85 6.31 49.62
C THR A 444 19.77 7.23 50.83
N ILE A 445 19.44 6.67 51.98
CA ILE A 445 19.52 7.34 53.27
C ILE A 445 20.58 6.67 54.12
N THR A 446 21.26 7.46 54.94
CA THR A 446 22.28 6.96 55.88
C THR A 446 21.81 7.22 57.30
N LEU A 447 21.69 6.15 58.08
CA LEU A 447 21.37 6.22 59.49
C LEU A 447 22.67 6.01 60.28
N THR A 448 22.93 6.91 61.22
CA THR A 448 24.12 6.87 62.07
C THR A 448 23.71 6.64 63.52
N TYR A 449 24.37 5.69 64.18
CA TYR A 449 24.14 5.34 65.57
C TYR A 449 25.41 5.62 66.37
N ILE A 450 25.26 6.37 67.45
CA ILE A 450 26.37 6.71 68.35
C ILE A 450 26.02 6.32 69.79
N ALA A 451 27.03 6.04 70.61
CA ALA A 451 26.86 5.77 72.03
C ALA A 451 27.33 6.96 72.88
N SER A 452 26.67 7.22 74.00
CA SER A 452 27.27 8.00 75.09
C SER A 452 28.36 7.17 75.79
N ALA A 453 29.10 7.79 76.72
CA ALA A 453 30.01 7.04 77.57
C ALA A 453 29.24 5.93 78.34
N GLY A 454 29.87 4.75 78.47
CA GLY A 454 29.30 3.60 79.21
C GLY A 454 28.64 2.51 78.35
N GLY A 455 28.86 2.52 77.03
CA GLY A 455 28.39 1.46 76.16
C GLY A 455 28.82 1.63 74.70
N SER A 456 28.28 0.75 73.85
CA SER A 456 28.52 0.70 72.42
C SER A 456 27.22 0.41 71.65
N VAL A 457 27.26 0.58 70.33
CA VAL A 457 26.13 0.30 69.43
C VAL A 457 26.61 -0.53 68.24
N THR A 458 25.80 -1.46 67.74
CA THR A 458 26.12 -2.28 66.57
C THR A 458 24.89 -2.53 65.69
N PRO A 459 24.94 -2.23 64.38
CA PRO A 459 25.99 -1.51 63.67
C PRO A 459 26.02 0.00 64.01
N ALA A 460 27.16 0.66 63.81
CA ALA A 460 27.28 2.12 64.00
C ALA A 460 26.66 2.93 62.85
N THR A 461 26.41 2.31 61.70
CA THR A 461 25.73 2.93 60.57
C THR A 461 25.08 1.88 59.67
N GLU A 462 24.00 2.25 59.00
CA GLU A 462 23.43 1.51 57.86
C GLU A 462 23.08 2.50 56.75
N THR A 463 23.25 2.08 55.49
CA THR A 463 22.80 2.82 54.31
C THR A 463 21.82 1.95 53.55
N VAL A 464 20.63 2.48 53.33
CA VAL A 464 19.51 1.76 52.72
C VAL A 464 18.85 2.63 51.65
N LYS A 465 18.21 2.01 50.67
CA LYS A 465 17.31 2.74 49.77
C LYS A 465 16.17 3.39 50.54
N ALA A 466 15.83 4.62 50.15
CA ALA A 466 14.92 5.48 50.88
C ALA A 466 13.51 4.89 51.06
N ILE A 467 13.08 3.98 50.18
CA ILE A 467 11.70 3.47 50.09
C ILE A 467 11.66 1.93 50.22
N THR A 468 12.45 1.18 49.46
CA THR A 468 12.26 -0.28 49.32
C THR A 468 12.99 -1.11 50.37
N ASP A 469 14.17 -0.67 50.79
CA ASP A 469 15.00 -1.46 51.68
C ASP A 469 14.44 -1.44 53.12
N THR A 470 14.66 -2.52 53.86
CA THR A 470 14.25 -2.64 55.26
C THR A 470 15.35 -2.14 56.18
N ILE A 471 15.05 -1.12 56.98
CA ILE A 471 15.93 -0.60 58.04
C ILE A 471 16.08 -1.69 59.13
N GLN A 472 17.32 -2.08 59.43
CA GLN A 472 17.60 -3.13 60.42
C GLN A 472 17.74 -2.56 61.84
N GLY A 473 18.13 -1.28 61.95
CA GLY A 473 18.35 -0.63 63.22
C GLY A 473 19.73 -0.91 63.81
N SER A 474 19.90 -0.49 65.06
CA SER A 474 21.11 -0.74 65.85
C SER A 474 20.75 -1.23 67.25
N GLU A 475 21.64 -2.03 67.82
CA GLU A 475 21.49 -2.58 69.17
C GLU A 475 22.54 -1.97 70.11
N ALA A 476 22.07 -1.48 71.26
CA ALA A 476 22.89 -0.87 72.30
C ALA A 476 23.38 -1.93 73.29
N THR A 477 24.68 -1.96 73.55
CA THR A 477 25.32 -2.84 74.52
C THR A 477 25.97 -2.00 75.61
N ALA A 478 25.50 -2.14 76.85
CA ALA A 478 26.07 -1.44 77.99
C ALA A 478 27.40 -2.07 78.42
N ASP A 479 28.38 -1.23 78.76
CA ASP A 479 29.63 -1.67 79.36
C ASP A 479 29.39 -2.14 80.81
N GLU A 480 30.36 -2.87 81.37
CA GLU A 480 30.30 -3.29 82.76
C GLU A 480 30.14 -2.08 83.70
N GLY A 481 29.16 -2.17 84.61
CA GLY A 481 28.84 -1.08 85.55
C GLY A 481 27.90 -0.01 84.99
N TYR A 482 27.40 -0.16 83.76
CA TYR A 482 26.41 0.74 83.16
C TYR A 482 25.11 0.01 82.83
N ILE A 483 24.04 0.79 82.63
CA ILE A 483 22.78 0.34 82.08
C ILE A 483 22.34 1.27 80.94
N PHE A 484 21.73 0.68 79.91
CA PHE A 484 21.08 1.42 78.84
C PHE A 484 19.88 2.20 79.39
N VAL A 485 19.69 3.43 78.90
CA VAL A 485 18.61 4.35 79.32
C VAL A 485 17.58 4.48 78.21
N ASN A 486 17.96 5.08 77.09
CA ASN A 486 17.10 5.34 75.94
C ASN A 486 17.92 5.67 74.68
N TRP A 487 17.24 5.75 73.55
CA TRP A 487 17.71 6.34 72.32
C TRP A 487 17.19 7.77 72.19
N THR A 488 18.02 8.67 71.68
CA THR A 488 17.67 10.07 71.41
C THR A 488 18.03 10.48 69.99
N ASP A 489 17.31 11.45 69.43
CA ASP A 489 17.70 12.11 68.18
C ASP A 489 18.84 13.14 68.39
N VAL A 490 19.21 13.85 67.33
CA VAL A 490 20.26 14.89 67.38
C VAL A 490 19.89 16.10 68.25
N GLU A 491 18.60 16.33 68.47
CA GLU A 491 18.07 17.42 69.30
C GLU A 491 17.95 17.01 70.78
N GLY A 492 18.16 15.73 71.09
CA GLY A 492 18.08 15.17 72.43
C GLY A 492 16.67 14.67 72.81
N ASN A 493 15.73 14.63 71.87
CA ASN A 493 14.39 14.10 72.12
C ASN A 493 14.46 12.57 72.19
N GLU A 494 13.72 11.96 73.12
CA GLU A 494 13.64 10.50 73.24
C GLU A 494 12.87 9.89 72.06
N VAL A 495 13.46 8.88 71.43
CA VAL A 495 12.89 8.17 70.26
C VAL A 495 12.69 6.67 70.48
N GLY A 496 13.24 6.11 71.55
CA GLY A 496 13.06 4.68 71.88
C GLY A 496 13.65 4.32 73.23
N ASN A 497 13.09 3.30 73.88
CA ASN A 497 13.49 2.84 75.21
C ASN A 497 13.90 1.35 75.25
N GLU A 498 13.94 0.69 74.10
CA GLU A 498 14.44 -0.67 73.95
C GLU A 498 15.92 -0.67 73.53
N VAL A 499 16.65 -1.73 73.90
CA VAL A 499 18.06 -1.89 73.56
C VAL A 499 18.28 -1.94 72.04
N LYS A 500 17.34 -2.54 71.30
CA LYS A 500 17.31 -2.51 69.83
C LYS A 500 16.41 -1.36 69.37
N TYR A 501 16.93 -0.51 68.51
CA TYR A 501 16.19 0.61 67.95
C TYR A 501 16.18 0.57 66.43
N ILE A 502 14.98 0.64 65.87
CA ILE A 502 14.72 0.69 64.43
C ILE A 502 14.00 2.02 64.15
N PRO A 503 14.65 2.99 63.50
CA PRO A 503 14.02 4.26 63.13
C PRO A 503 12.77 4.06 62.26
N LEU A 504 11.69 4.76 62.61
CA LEU A 504 10.46 4.78 61.81
C LEU A 504 10.57 5.77 60.63
N GLU A 505 11.28 6.88 60.83
CA GLU A 505 11.46 7.89 59.80
C GLU A 505 12.57 7.50 58.81
N ARG A 506 12.22 7.47 57.53
CA ARG A 506 13.14 7.17 56.42
C ARG A 506 13.87 8.43 55.95
N LYS A 507 14.68 9.01 56.84
CA LYS A 507 15.52 10.18 56.54
C LYS A 507 16.93 9.99 57.09
N THR A 508 17.92 10.60 56.44
CA THR A 508 19.29 10.65 56.96
C THR A 508 19.30 11.33 58.33
N ALA A 509 19.77 10.62 59.36
CA ALA A 509 19.69 11.06 60.74
C ALA A 509 20.75 10.38 61.61
N THR A 510 21.01 10.98 62.77
CA THR A 510 21.88 10.44 63.81
C THR A 510 21.07 10.18 65.07
N TYR A 511 21.21 8.99 65.63
CA TYR A 511 20.58 8.58 66.88
C TYR A 511 21.63 8.19 67.91
N ARG A 512 21.41 8.58 69.16
CA ARG A 512 22.32 8.34 70.27
C ARG A 512 21.72 7.37 71.28
N ALA A 513 22.39 6.26 71.55
CA ALA A 513 22.14 5.41 72.70
C ALA A 513 22.76 6.04 73.95
N ASN A 514 21.93 6.27 74.96
CA ASN A 514 22.35 6.85 76.23
C ASN A 514 22.49 5.77 77.30
N PHE A 515 23.57 5.86 78.09
CA PHE A 515 23.89 4.95 79.17
C PHE A 515 24.08 5.75 80.47
N LYS A 516 23.77 5.12 81.60
CA LYS A 516 24.08 5.66 82.93
C LYS A 516 24.74 4.60 83.78
N VAL A 517 25.50 5.02 84.79
CA VAL A 517 26.10 4.11 85.77
C VAL A 517 24.99 3.34 86.47
N LYS A 518 25.17 2.03 86.64
CA LYS A 518 24.25 1.16 87.36
C LYS A 518 24.17 1.63 88.81
N ASP A 519 22.98 2.02 89.27
CA ASP A 519 22.76 2.38 90.66
C ASP A 519 23.14 1.16 91.53
N VAL A 520 24.14 1.32 92.40
CA VAL A 520 24.48 0.30 93.40
C VAL A 520 23.37 0.30 94.44
N VAL A 521 22.33 -0.48 94.18
CA VAL A 521 21.35 -0.83 95.21
C VAL A 521 22.08 -1.76 96.17
N VAL A 522 22.60 -1.19 97.26
CA VAL A 522 22.94 -1.97 98.45
C VAL A 522 21.60 -2.43 99.02
N GLU A 523 21.11 -3.59 98.57
CA GLU A 523 19.95 -4.23 99.20
C GLU A 523 20.32 -4.53 100.64
N ASN A 524 19.58 -3.89 101.55
CA ASN A 524 19.79 -3.83 103.00
C ASN A 524 21.11 -3.14 103.43
N PRO A 525 21.07 -1.86 103.87
CA PRO A 525 22.19 -1.29 104.59
C PRO A 525 22.38 -2.07 105.90
N VAL A 526 23.41 -2.92 105.95
CA VAL A 526 23.85 -3.54 107.19
C VAL A 526 24.73 -2.52 107.90
N VAL A 527 24.29 -2.05 109.06
CA VAL A 527 25.18 -1.32 109.97
C VAL A 527 26.22 -2.32 110.47
N ILE A 528 27.49 -2.10 110.14
CA ILE A 528 28.58 -2.94 110.65
C ILE A 528 28.99 -2.38 112.01
N GLU A 529 28.73 -3.12 113.07
CA GLU A 529 29.16 -2.76 114.42
C GLU A 529 30.63 -3.17 114.65
N ASP A 530 31.42 -2.24 115.18
CA ASP A 530 32.85 -2.40 115.49
C ASP A 530 33.72 -2.92 114.32
N PRO A 531 33.69 -2.26 113.15
CA PRO A 531 34.44 -2.68 111.98
C PRO A 531 35.96 -2.63 112.23
N GLN A 532 36.65 -3.68 111.77
CA GLN A 532 38.12 -3.79 111.81
C GLN A 532 38.69 -3.59 110.40
N GLY A 533 39.60 -2.63 110.22
CA GLY A 533 40.28 -2.37 108.93
C GLY A 533 39.77 -1.16 108.14
N GLU A 534 40.04 -1.15 106.84
CA GLU A 534 39.69 -0.07 105.91
C GLU A 534 38.17 0.05 105.67
N ILE A 535 37.72 1.25 105.30
CA ILE A 535 36.29 1.56 105.11
C ILE A 535 35.85 1.06 103.73
N THR A 536 34.73 0.31 103.67
CA THR A 536 34.15 -0.15 102.41
C THR A 536 33.72 1.03 101.53
N PRO A 537 34.04 1.06 100.22
CA PRO A 537 33.61 2.13 99.33
C PRO A 537 32.09 2.37 99.38
N GLY A 538 31.68 3.63 99.57
CA GLY A 538 30.27 4.04 99.75
C GLY A 538 29.80 4.09 101.21
N TYR A 539 30.64 3.72 102.18
CA TYR A 539 30.36 3.86 103.61
C TYR A 539 31.21 4.96 104.25
N VAL A 540 30.69 5.56 105.32
CA VAL A 540 31.40 6.48 106.22
C VAL A 540 31.48 5.88 107.62
N ARG A 541 32.62 6.07 108.28
CA ARG A 541 32.85 5.57 109.65
C ARG A 541 32.45 6.61 110.69
N LEU A 542 31.39 6.31 111.44
CA LEU A 542 31.03 7.05 112.64
C LEU A 542 31.83 6.50 113.82
N THR A 543 32.48 7.39 114.57
CA THR A 543 33.23 7.03 115.79
C THR A 543 32.66 7.79 116.97
N PHE A 544 32.16 7.05 117.96
CA PHE A 544 31.64 7.59 119.21
C PHE A 544 32.66 7.30 120.32
N THR A 545 33.03 8.34 121.07
CA THR A 545 33.98 8.21 122.18
C THR A 545 33.33 8.74 123.45
N ALA A 546 33.29 7.91 124.48
CA ALA A 546 32.78 8.30 125.78
C ALA A 546 33.81 9.19 126.50
N GLN A 547 33.34 10.30 127.07
CA GLN A 547 34.19 11.20 127.86
C GLN A 547 34.42 10.66 129.28
N ALA A 548 35.33 11.30 130.02
CA ALA A 548 35.77 10.86 131.34
C ALA A 548 34.58 10.56 132.27
N GLY A 549 34.51 9.31 132.74
CA GLY A 549 33.48 8.81 133.65
C GLY A 549 32.31 8.05 132.97
N GLY A 550 32.29 7.93 131.64
CA GLY A 550 31.26 7.16 130.91
C GLY A 550 31.82 6.00 130.08
N ASP A 551 30.99 5.00 129.81
CA ASP A 551 31.22 3.93 128.84
C ASP A 551 29.94 3.63 128.03
N PHE A 552 30.06 2.83 126.97
CA PHE A 552 28.94 2.33 126.17
C PHE A 552 28.48 0.93 126.61
N GLY A 553 28.66 0.60 127.90
CA GLY A 553 28.49 -0.72 128.48
C GLY A 553 29.78 -1.54 128.52
N SER A 554 29.95 -2.34 129.59
CA SER A 554 31.06 -3.29 129.77
C SER A 554 32.47 -2.68 129.66
N GLY A 555 32.65 -1.40 130.02
CA GLY A 555 33.94 -0.72 129.95
C GLY A 555 34.39 -0.27 128.55
N VAL A 556 33.53 -0.37 127.54
CA VAL A 556 33.85 0.05 126.16
C VAL A 556 33.75 1.58 126.04
N THR A 557 34.88 2.25 125.80
CA THR A 557 34.95 3.73 125.72
C THR A 557 34.90 4.27 124.29
N VAL A 558 35.04 3.41 123.27
CA VAL A 558 34.93 3.79 121.86
C VAL A 558 34.06 2.78 121.13
N LYS A 559 33.08 3.25 120.36
CA LYS A 559 32.32 2.43 119.40
C LYS A 559 32.44 3.01 117.99
N LYS A 560 32.55 2.13 117.02
CA LYS A 560 32.64 2.47 115.60
C LYS A 560 31.51 1.79 114.83
N TYR A 561 30.99 2.49 113.84
CA TYR A 561 29.97 1.99 112.92
C TYR A 561 30.32 2.45 111.51
N ASP A 562 30.36 1.52 110.57
CA ASP A 562 30.41 1.87 109.15
C ASP A 562 28.96 1.92 108.65
N VAL A 563 28.54 3.09 108.18
CA VAL A 563 27.18 3.36 107.68
C VAL A 563 27.21 3.91 106.27
N LEU A 564 26.17 3.70 105.47
CA LEU A 564 26.13 4.16 104.09
C LEU A 564 26.21 5.70 104.02
N GLU A 565 27.09 6.22 103.18
CA GLU A 565 27.31 7.67 103.03
C GLU A 565 26.03 8.39 102.57
N GLY A 566 25.71 9.53 103.20
CA GLY A 566 24.53 10.35 102.85
C GLY A 566 23.19 9.83 103.38
N LYS A 567 23.18 8.82 104.27
CA LYS A 567 21.98 8.37 104.99
C LYS A 567 22.00 8.89 106.43
N THR A 568 20.83 9.31 106.91
CA THR A 568 20.62 9.87 108.27
C THR A 568 20.44 8.80 109.33
#